data_AF-A0A965K9C7-F1
#
_entry.id   AF-A0A965K9C7-F1
#
_cell.length_a   1.000
_cell.length_b   1.000
_cell.length_c   1.000
_cell.angle_alpha   90.00
_cell.angle_beta   90.00
_cell.angle_gamma   90.00
#
_symmetry.space_group_name_H-M   'P 1'
#
loop_
_entity.id
_entity.type
_entity.pdbx_description
1 polymer ?
#
loop_
_entity_poly.entity_id
_entity_poly.type
_entity_poly.pdbx_seq_one_letter_code
_entity_poly.pdbx_strand_id
1 'polypeptide(L)' 'MKVCPCGVIASGGVSGTEDVARLAAMAKAYPNLVGAIVGKALYEGRCDVAGLLKATGER' A
#
# COMPACT_ATOMS: atom_id res chain seq x y z
N MET A 1 4.36 19.34 -13.90
CA MET A 1 3.81 18.08 -13.35
C MET A 1 2.42 18.37 -12.82
N LYS A 2 1.39 17.64 -13.25
CA LYS A 2 0.01 17.91 -12.81
C LYS A 2 -0.23 17.20 -11.48
N VAL A 3 -0.60 17.96 -10.46
CA VAL A 3 -0.85 17.43 -9.10
C VAL A 3 -2.33 17.08 -8.98
N CYS A 4 -2.63 15.91 -8.43
CA CYS A 4 -3.98 15.47 -8.11
C CYS A 4 -4.29 15.83 -6.64
N PRO A 5 -5.26 16.72 -6.35
CA PRO A 5 -5.55 17.14 -4.98
C PRO A 5 -6.41 16.13 -4.20
N CYS A 6 -6.99 15.14 -4.88
CA CYS A 6 -7.79 14.09 -4.25
C CYS A 6 -6.91 13.11 -3.44
N GLY A 7 -7.51 12.49 -2.43
CA GLY A 7 -6.94 11.31 -1.79
C GLY A 7 -6.83 10.17 -2.81
N VAL A 8 -5.64 9.59 -2.92
CA VAL A 8 -5.31 8.52 -3.85
C VAL A 8 -5.07 7.24 -3.05
N ILE A 9 -5.73 6.17 -3.47
CA ILE A 9 -5.48 4.82 -2.98
C ILE A 9 -4.75 4.05 -4.10
N ALA A 10 -3.58 3.51 -3.79
CA ALA A 10 -2.86 2.64 -4.72
C ALA A 10 -3.60 1.31 -4.87
N SER A 11 -4.12 1.04 -6.06
CA SER A 11 -4.85 -0.19 -6.36
C SER A 11 -4.32 -0.81 -7.65
N GLY A 12 -4.18 -2.14 -7.65
CA GLY A 12 -3.59 -2.89 -8.75
C GLY A 12 -2.07 -3.06 -8.61
N GLY A 13 -1.57 -4.27 -8.83
CA GLY A 13 -0.13 -4.58 -8.82
C GLY A 13 0.51 -4.78 -7.44
N VAL A 14 -0.18 -4.49 -6.34
CA VAL A 14 0.35 -4.74 -4.98
C VAL A 14 0.47 -6.24 -4.74
N SER A 15 1.70 -6.75 -4.81
CA SER A 15 2.01 -8.18 -4.96
C SER A 15 2.54 -8.82 -3.67
N GLY A 16 2.80 -8.04 -2.62
CA GLY A 16 3.21 -8.53 -1.32
C GLY A 16 3.52 -7.42 -0.32
N THR A 17 4.10 -7.81 0.82
CA THR A 17 4.45 -6.93 1.93
C THR A 17 5.46 -5.84 1.55
N GLU A 18 6.39 -6.14 0.65
CA GLU A 18 7.42 -5.19 0.22
C GLU A 18 6.83 -4.01 -0.57
N ASP A 19 5.83 -4.27 -1.42
CA ASP A 19 5.14 -3.20 -2.15
C ASP A 19 4.38 -2.29 -1.19
N VAL A 20 3.75 -2.86 -0.16
CA VAL A 20 3.07 -2.09 0.88
C VAL A 20 4.07 -1.25 1.70
N ALA A 21 5.25 -1.79 2.03
CA ALA A 21 6.30 -1.04 2.72
C ALA A 21 6.79 0.15 1.87
N ARG A 22 6.97 -0.04 0.55
CA ARG A 22 7.34 1.03 -0.38
C ARG A 22 6.25 2.10 -0.46
N LEU A 23 4.98 1.71 -0.56
CA LEU A 23 3.84 2.63 -0.58
C LEU A 23 3.74 3.43 0.73
N ALA A 24 3.94 2.79 1.88
CA ALA A 24 3.97 3.45 3.18
C ALA A 24 5.15 4.45 3.29
N ALA A 25 6.32 4.11 2.74
CA ALA A 25 7.43 5.05 2.65
C ALA A 25 7.13 6.24 1.73
N MET A 26 6.50 6.00 0.58
CA MET A 26 6.07 7.05 -0.35
C MET A 26 5.03 7.98 0.25
N ALA A 27 4.10 7.47 1.06
CA ALA A 27 3.07 8.28 1.72
C ALA A 27 3.67 9.38 2.63
N LYS A 28 4.91 9.22 3.11
CA LYS A 28 5.64 10.27 3.85
C LYS A 28 5.98 11.49 2.99
N ALA A 29 6.24 11.28 1.70
CA ALA A 29 6.55 12.35 0.74
C ALA A 29 5.30 12.86 0.01
N TYR A 30 4.27 12.02 -0.10
CA TYR A 30 3.03 12.31 -0.83
C TYR A 30 1.82 12.18 0.10
N PRO A 31 1.42 13.25 0.80
CA PRO A 31 0.35 13.19 1.81
C PRO A 31 -1.04 12.87 1.22
N ASN A 32 -1.21 13.01 -0.08
CA ASN A 32 -2.43 12.61 -0.79
C ASN A 32 -2.45 11.11 -1.15
N LEU A 33 -1.38 10.35 -0.94
CA LEU A 33 -1.40 8.88 -0.99
C LEU A 33 -1.92 8.36 0.35
N VAL A 34 -3.19 7.99 0.40
CA VAL A 34 -3.90 7.70 1.66
C VAL A 34 -4.01 6.20 1.97
N GLY A 35 -3.62 5.32 1.05
CA GLY A 35 -3.63 3.89 1.32
C GLY A 35 -3.35 3.02 0.09
N ALA A 36 -3.50 1.71 0.28
CA ALA A 36 -3.36 0.70 -0.77
C ALA A 36 -4.41 -0.41 -0.62
N ILE A 37 -4.84 -1.00 -1.73
CA ILE A 37 -5.75 -2.16 -1.74
C ILE A 37 -4.97 -3.39 -2.20
N VAL A 38 -4.90 -4.40 -1.34
CA VAL A 38 -4.30 -5.71 -1.65
C VAL A 38 -5.42 -6.70 -1.93
N GLY A 39 -5.45 -7.25 -3.14
CA GLY A 39 -6.44 -8.24 -3.57
C GLY A 39 -5.80 -9.58 -3.88
N LYS A 40 -5.50 -9.81 -5.17
CA LYS A 40 -4.96 -11.07 -5.71
C LYS A 40 -3.84 -11.69 -4.83
N ALA A 41 -2.90 -10.89 -4.33
CA ALA A 41 -1.79 -11.40 -3.50
C ALA A 41 -2.23 -11.97 -2.14
N LEU A 42 -3.30 -11.46 -1.53
CA LEU A 42 -3.88 -12.04 -0.32
C LEU A 42 -4.62 -13.34 -0.64
N TYR A 43 -5.41 -13.35 -1.72
CA TYR A 43 -6.18 -14.55 -2.12
C TYR A 43 -5.29 -15.72 -2.58
N GLU A 44 -4.14 -15.43 -3.18
CA GLU A 44 -3.16 -16.45 -3.59
C GLU A 44 -2.21 -16.87 -2.45
N GLY A 45 -2.37 -16.32 -1.24
CA GLY A 45 -1.50 -16.64 -0.11
C GLY A 45 -0.06 -16.14 -0.23
N ARG A 46 0.21 -15.17 -1.13
CA ARG A 46 1.53 -14.55 -1.29
C ARG A 46 1.89 -13.60 -0.14
N CYS A 47 0.88 -13.16 0.61
CA CYS A 47 1.02 -12.37 1.83
C CYS A 47 -0.17 -12.64 2.74
N ASP A 48 -0.06 -12.22 4.01
CA ASP A 48 -1.14 -12.26 4.99
C ASP A 48 -1.37 -10.87 5.61
N VAL A 49 -2.55 -10.69 6.21
CA VAL A 49 -2.94 -9.40 6.80
C VAL A 49 -1.95 -8.95 7.88
N ALA A 50 -1.44 -9.88 8.69
CA ALA A 50 -0.50 -9.56 9.77
C ALA A 50 0.83 -9.00 9.25
N GLY A 51 1.36 -9.58 8.16
CA GLY A 51 2.56 -9.11 7.49
C GLY A 51 2.37 -7.76 6.82
N LEU A 52 1.18 -7.52 6.24
CA LEU A 52 0.84 -6.23 5.66
C LEU A 52 0.76 -5.13 6.73
N LEU A 53 0.13 -5.39 7.88
CA LEU A 53 0.07 -4.44 9.00
C LEU A 53 1.46 -4.14 9.58
N LYS A 54 2.30 -5.17 9.76
CA LYS A 54 3.69 -4.97 10.19
C LYS A 54 4.48 -4.12 9.20
N ALA A 55 4.25 -4.28 7.90
CA ALA A 55 4.93 -3.52 6.86
C ALA A 55 4.58 -2.03 6.88
N THR A 56 3.38 -1.66 7.37
CA THR A 56 2.95 -0.27 7.55
C THR A 56 3.31 0.29 8.94
N GLY A 57 3.78 -0.55 9.86
CA GLY A 57 4.03 -0.19 11.26
C GLY A 57 2.74 -0.16 12.09
N GLU A 58 1.66 -0.75 11.57
CA GLU A 58 0.39 -0.92 12.26
C GLU A 58 0.40 -2.18 13.14
N ARG A 59 -0.46 -2.20 14.17
CA ARG A 59 -0.47 -3.22 15.22
C ARG A 59 -1.49 -4.32 14.96
#